data_AF-A0A7C5XZ98-F1
#
_entry.id   AF-A0A7C5XZ98-F1
#
_cell.length_a   1.000
_cell.length_b   1.000
_cell.length_c   1.000
_cell.angle_alpha   90.00
_cell.angle_beta   90.00
_cell.angle_gamma   90.00
#
_symmetry.space_group_name_H-M   'P 1'
#
loop_
_entity.id
_entity.type
_entity.pdbx_description
1 polymer ?
#
loop_
_entity_poly.entity_id
_entity_poly.type
_entity_poly.pdbx_seq_one_letter_code
_entity_poly.pdbx_strand_id
1 'polypeptide(L)'
;MSGRDKRKASEKVIRQSPARRRYVSETIYSNYLKRLSIIISITLLILVVAFGIYLRILPLVNSHFYGYPTFLDELDPYSNYYVVKYLLDHGLLSFWDLKPPNPAAEIFWYPWGRDFTKSDVPGIYYTIYFLYLPFSRYIDLMTFMAYMPVIAAAISLIGVYLVSREISGSEIASVIITGLVATFFMDRTVAGFMVKYTIAIMITPWIFYIFIKAFKTNKTLYYVITGLLLAYSAYSTGLFAASYVPIYATLLLAPFVMKREDLRKLLINT
;
A
#
# COMPACT_ATOMS: atom_id res chain seq x y z
N MET A 1 -44.89 -47.00 17.41
CA MET A 1 -45.08 -45.62 16.90
C MET A 1 -46.04 -45.68 15.71
N SER A 2 -47.28 -45.19 15.90
CA SER A 2 -48.36 -45.36 14.92
C SER A 2 -48.12 -44.49 13.67
N GLY A 3 -48.58 -44.94 12.50
CA GLY A 3 -48.44 -44.22 11.23
C GLY A 3 -49.05 -42.81 11.19
N ARG A 4 -49.82 -42.39 12.22
CA ARG A 4 -50.35 -41.03 12.35
C ARG A 4 -49.30 -40.00 12.80
N ASP A 5 -48.31 -40.39 13.61
CA ASP A 5 -47.30 -39.45 14.10
C ASP A 5 -46.26 -39.11 13.02
N LYS A 6 -45.96 -40.07 12.13
CA LYS A 6 -45.12 -39.80 10.95
C LYS A 6 -45.82 -38.90 9.93
N ARG A 7 -47.15 -39.01 9.76
CA ARG A 7 -47.95 -38.12 8.90
C ARG A 7 -48.04 -36.67 9.42
N LYS A 8 -48.24 -36.48 10.72
CA LYS A 8 -48.22 -35.14 11.34
C LYS A 8 -46.81 -34.51 11.33
N ALA A 9 -45.76 -35.32 11.49
CA ALA A 9 -44.39 -34.84 11.34
C ALA A 9 -44.06 -34.47 9.89
N SER A 10 -44.53 -35.24 8.89
CA SER A 10 -44.36 -34.90 7.47
C SER A 10 -45.19 -33.68 7.04
N GLU A 11 -46.40 -33.48 7.58
CA GLU A 11 -47.21 -32.28 7.30
C GLU A 11 -46.63 -31.00 7.92
N LYS A 12 -45.93 -31.11 9.06
CA LYS A 12 -45.19 -29.98 9.66
C LYS A 12 -43.98 -29.55 8.84
N VAL A 13 -43.36 -30.48 8.10
CA VAL A 13 -42.27 -30.19 7.16
C VAL A 13 -42.81 -29.59 5.85
N ILE A 14 -44.02 -29.98 5.42
CA ILE A 14 -44.64 -29.51 4.17
C ILE A 14 -45.31 -28.12 4.32
N ARG A 15 -45.80 -27.74 5.51
CA ARG A 15 -46.32 -26.38 5.79
C ARG A 15 -45.23 -25.39 6.23
N GLN A 16 -44.14 -25.27 5.48
CA GLN A 16 -43.39 -24.01 5.50
C GLN A 16 -44.24 -22.96 4.79
N SER A 17 -44.64 -21.90 5.51
CA SER A 17 -45.45 -20.82 4.93
C SER A 17 -44.79 -20.28 3.65
N PRO A 18 -45.56 -19.90 2.62
CA PRO A 18 -45.01 -19.35 1.38
C PRO A 18 -44.08 -18.14 1.63
N ALA A 19 -44.35 -17.35 2.68
CA ALA A 19 -43.48 -16.29 3.16
C ALA A 19 -42.10 -16.79 3.63
N ARG A 20 -42.05 -17.93 4.36
CA ARG A 20 -40.79 -18.53 4.81
C ARG A 20 -39.98 -19.10 3.65
N ARG A 21 -40.63 -19.73 2.66
CA ARG A 21 -39.94 -20.22 1.46
C ARG A 21 -39.36 -19.07 0.63
N ARG A 22 -40.12 -17.98 0.46
CA ARG A 22 -39.69 -16.77 -0.25
C ARG A 22 -38.52 -16.08 0.47
N TYR A 23 -38.59 -15.95 1.78
CA TYR A 23 -37.50 -15.39 2.59
C TYR A 23 -36.22 -16.25 2.49
N VAL A 24 -36.34 -17.57 2.57
CA VAL A 24 -35.20 -18.49 2.41
C VAL A 24 -34.62 -18.41 1.00
N SER A 25 -35.44 -18.35 -0.06
CA SER A 25 -34.93 -18.20 -1.43
C SER A 25 -34.26 -16.84 -1.67
N GLU A 26 -34.83 -15.75 -1.15
CA GLU A 26 -34.23 -14.40 -1.23
C GLU A 26 -32.90 -14.33 -0.48
N THR A 27 -32.79 -14.98 0.68
CA THR A 27 -31.54 -15.06 1.46
C THR A 27 -30.47 -15.88 0.74
N ILE A 28 -30.83 -17.02 0.16
CA ILE A 28 -29.91 -17.85 -0.63
C ILE A 28 -29.44 -17.10 -1.88
N TYR A 29 -30.36 -16.44 -2.59
CA TYR A 29 -30.05 -15.65 -3.78
C TYR A 29 -29.16 -14.44 -3.45
N SER A 30 -29.44 -13.73 -2.36
CA SER A 30 -28.60 -12.63 -1.85
C SER A 30 -27.17 -13.10 -1.51
N ASN A 31 -27.04 -14.24 -0.82
CA ASN A 31 -25.74 -14.82 -0.52
C ASN A 31 -24.98 -15.27 -1.77
N TYR A 32 -25.69 -15.82 -2.76
CA TYR A 32 -25.11 -16.18 -4.05
C TYR A 32 -24.59 -14.94 -4.80
N LEU A 33 -25.41 -13.89 -4.91
CA LEU A 33 -25.01 -12.63 -5.55
C LEU A 33 -23.81 -11.98 -4.85
N LYS A 34 -23.77 -12.01 -3.51
CA LYS A 34 -22.63 -11.50 -2.74
C LYS A 34 -21.36 -12.28 -3.03
N ARG A 35 -21.42 -13.62 -3.08
CA ARG A 35 -20.26 -14.46 -3.43
C ARG A 35 -19.80 -14.19 -4.86
N LEU A 36 -20.73 -14.10 -5.80
CA LEU A 36 -20.42 -13.78 -7.20
C LEU A 36 -19.77 -12.40 -7.32
N SER A 37 -20.29 -11.40 -6.61
CA SER A 37 -19.71 -10.05 -6.56
C SER A 37 -18.28 -10.06 -6.03
N ILE A 38 -18.00 -10.83 -4.98
CA ILE A 38 -16.64 -10.98 -4.44
C ILE A 38 -15.71 -11.62 -5.48
N ILE A 39 -16.14 -12.72 -6.12
CA ILE A 39 -15.33 -13.42 -7.13
C ILE A 39 -15.03 -12.48 -8.31
N ILE A 40 -16.05 -11.82 -8.85
CA ILE A 40 -15.89 -10.85 -9.95
C ILE A 40 -14.93 -9.74 -9.53
N SER A 41 -15.08 -9.20 -8.32
CA SER A 41 -14.25 -8.09 -7.84
C SER A 41 -12.80 -8.50 -7.65
N ILE A 42 -12.53 -9.69 -7.12
CA ILE A 42 -11.16 -10.23 -6.99
C ILE A 42 -10.55 -10.44 -8.38
N THR A 43 -11.29 -11.02 -9.32
CA THR A 43 -10.81 -11.22 -10.69
C THR A 43 -10.46 -9.89 -11.36
N LEU A 44 -11.36 -8.90 -11.26
CA LEU A 44 -11.12 -7.57 -11.80
C LEU A 44 -9.97 -6.85 -11.09
N LEU A 45 -9.82 -7.02 -9.78
CA LEU A 45 -8.69 -6.46 -9.03
C LEU A 45 -7.37 -7.02 -9.54
N ILE A 46 -7.27 -8.34 -9.78
CA ILE A 46 -6.08 -8.96 -10.35
C ILE A 46 -5.77 -8.35 -11.72
N LEU A 47 -6.78 -8.18 -12.58
CA LEU A 47 -6.61 -7.55 -13.89
C LEU A 47 -6.17 -6.09 -13.79
N VAL A 48 -6.74 -5.32 -12.87
CA VAL A 48 -6.36 -3.91 -12.63
C VAL A 48 -4.93 -3.80 -12.13
N VAL A 49 -4.52 -4.64 -11.17
CA VAL A 49 -3.15 -4.65 -10.66
C VAL A 49 -2.17 -5.08 -11.75
N ALA A 50 -2.49 -6.14 -12.51
CA ALA A 50 -1.69 -6.59 -13.63
C ALA A 50 -1.55 -5.50 -14.71
N PHE A 51 -2.65 -4.80 -15.02
CA PHE A 51 -2.64 -3.67 -15.95
C PHE A 51 -1.78 -2.51 -15.41
N GLY A 52 -1.90 -2.16 -14.13
CA GLY A 52 -1.09 -1.13 -13.49
C GLY A 52 0.41 -1.45 -13.49
N ILE A 53 0.77 -2.73 -13.28
CA ILE A 53 2.15 -3.25 -13.41
C ILE A 53 2.62 -3.15 -14.85
N TYR A 54 1.81 -3.66 -15.79
CA TYR A 54 2.11 -3.65 -17.22
C TYR A 54 2.46 -2.25 -17.70
N LEU A 55 1.61 -1.27 -17.38
CA LEU A 55 1.83 0.10 -17.80
C LEU A 55 3.12 0.71 -17.24
N ARG A 56 3.53 0.33 -16.02
CA ARG A 56 4.72 0.86 -15.35
C ARG A 56 6.02 0.19 -15.78
N ILE A 57 5.96 -1.08 -16.20
CA ILE A 57 7.13 -1.83 -16.67
C ILE A 57 7.44 -1.58 -18.15
N LEU A 58 6.48 -1.02 -18.91
CA LEU A 58 6.61 -0.74 -20.35
C LEU A 58 7.91 -0.03 -20.74
N PRO A 59 8.36 1.05 -20.07
CA PRO A 59 9.61 1.72 -20.45
C PRO A 59 10.81 0.78 -20.41
N LEU A 60 10.91 -0.05 -19.38
CA LEU A 60 11.99 -1.00 -19.20
C LEU A 60 11.92 -2.15 -20.23
N VAL A 61 10.71 -2.69 -20.48
CA VAL A 61 10.51 -3.72 -21.50
C VAL A 61 10.89 -3.20 -22.88
N ASN A 62 10.45 -1.98 -23.23
CA ASN A 62 10.79 -1.37 -24.51
C ASN A 62 12.29 -1.12 -24.62
N SER A 63 12.93 -0.60 -23.57
CA SER A 63 14.39 -0.43 -23.50
C SER A 63 15.14 -1.73 -23.82
N HIS A 64 14.75 -2.82 -23.17
CA HIS A 64 15.34 -4.14 -23.41
C HIS A 64 15.04 -4.70 -24.81
N PHE A 65 13.84 -4.49 -25.33
CA PHE A 65 13.46 -4.92 -26.68
C PHE A 65 14.37 -4.28 -27.75
N TYR A 66 14.77 -3.02 -27.55
CA TYR A 66 15.71 -2.32 -28.43
C TYR A 66 17.19 -2.60 -28.11
N GLY A 67 17.50 -3.49 -27.17
CA GLY A 67 18.86 -3.91 -26.84
C GLY A 67 19.61 -2.98 -25.89
N TYR A 68 18.93 -2.03 -25.24
CA TYR A 68 19.54 -1.19 -24.22
C TYR A 68 19.63 -1.93 -22.87
N PRO A 69 20.68 -1.68 -22.07
CA PRO A 69 20.76 -2.21 -20.70
C PRO A 69 19.74 -1.54 -19.78
N THR A 70 19.60 -2.07 -18.56
CA THR A 70 18.71 -1.48 -17.55
C THR A 70 19.28 -0.17 -17.03
N PHE A 71 18.46 0.88 -17.05
CA PHE A 71 18.79 2.19 -16.50
C PHE A 71 17.73 2.62 -15.50
N LEU A 72 18.12 3.55 -14.63
CA LEU A 72 17.15 4.32 -13.86
C LEU A 72 16.60 5.46 -14.72
N ASP A 73 15.36 5.84 -14.42
CA ASP A 73 14.62 6.88 -15.13
C ASP A 73 14.83 8.22 -14.44
N GLU A 74 14.99 9.29 -15.21
CA GLU A 74 15.44 10.61 -14.73
C GLU A 74 16.81 10.62 -14.01
N LEU A 75 17.12 11.70 -13.29
CA LEU A 75 18.42 11.94 -12.64
C LEU A 75 18.39 11.63 -11.13
N ASP A 76 17.27 11.92 -10.46
CA ASP A 76 17.14 11.77 -9.00
C ASP A 76 17.45 10.35 -8.49
N PRO A 77 17.00 9.25 -9.15
CA PRO A 77 17.31 7.90 -8.67
C PRO A 77 18.80 7.57 -8.62
N TYR A 78 19.63 8.19 -9.46
CA TYR A 78 21.07 7.94 -9.46
C TYR A 78 21.74 8.43 -8.18
N SER A 79 21.22 9.50 -7.55
CA SER A 79 21.66 9.91 -6.21
C SER A 79 21.38 8.80 -5.18
N ASN A 80 20.22 8.15 -5.28
CA ASN A 80 19.88 7.06 -4.36
C ASN A 80 20.72 5.82 -4.62
N TYR A 81 20.94 5.49 -5.89
CA TYR A 81 21.82 4.41 -6.28
C TYR A 81 23.22 4.62 -5.73
N TYR A 82 23.77 5.83 -5.86
CA TYR A 82 25.08 6.19 -5.32
C TYR A 82 25.18 5.94 -3.82
N VAL A 83 24.22 6.47 -3.05
CA VAL A 83 24.22 6.32 -1.59
C VAL A 83 24.10 4.86 -1.19
N VAL A 84 23.15 4.11 -1.78
CA VAL A 84 22.97 2.68 -1.44
C VAL A 84 24.18 1.86 -1.84
N LYS A 85 24.78 2.14 -3.00
CA LYS A 85 26.02 1.48 -3.44
C LYS A 85 27.16 1.75 -2.46
N TYR A 86 27.29 2.99 -1.98
CA TYR A 86 28.25 3.34 -0.93
C TYR A 86 28.04 2.53 0.36
N LEU A 87 26.78 2.35 0.81
CA LEU A 87 26.46 1.52 1.98
C LEU A 87 26.79 0.04 1.77
N LEU A 88 26.58 -0.49 0.58
CA LEU A 88 26.94 -1.87 0.24
C LEU A 88 28.45 -2.10 0.29
N ASP A 89 29.22 -1.11 -0.15
CA ASP A 89 30.68 -1.21 -0.25
C ASP A 89 31.39 -0.90 1.08
N HIS A 90 30.81 -0.05 1.94
CA HIS A 90 31.44 0.44 3.18
C HIS A 90 30.72 0.02 4.47
N GLY A 91 29.60 -0.70 4.35
CA GLY A 91 28.78 -1.16 5.47
C GLY A 91 27.60 -0.25 5.82
N LEU A 92 26.61 -0.81 6.51
CA LEU A 92 25.32 -0.16 6.79
C LEU A 92 25.45 1.21 7.50
N LEU A 93 26.39 1.35 8.42
CA LEU A 93 26.54 2.57 9.23
C LEU A 93 27.31 3.69 8.52
N SER A 94 27.89 3.43 7.34
CA SER A 94 28.70 4.40 6.61
C SER A 94 27.89 5.57 6.05
N PHE A 95 26.56 5.52 6.10
CA PHE A 95 25.69 6.66 5.79
C PHE A 95 26.10 7.92 6.59
N TRP A 96 26.47 7.75 7.86
CA TRP A 96 26.84 8.84 8.74
C TRP A 96 28.20 9.48 8.39
N ASP A 97 28.96 8.82 7.51
CA ASP A 97 30.23 9.27 6.98
C ASP A 97 30.06 9.98 5.62
N LEU A 98 28.88 9.94 4.97
CA LEU A 98 28.59 10.65 3.71
C LEU A 98 28.36 12.15 3.93
N LYS A 99 29.42 12.82 4.36
CA LYS A 99 29.50 14.26 4.56
C LYS A 99 30.95 14.73 4.41
N PRO A 100 31.21 16.00 4.05
CA PRO A 100 32.57 16.54 4.03
C PRO A 100 33.25 16.33 5.39
N PRO A 101 34.55 15.97 5.44
CA PRO A 101 35.52 15.94 4.35
C PRO A 101 35.65 14.58 3.63
N ASN A 102 34.62 13.72 3.66
CA ASN A 102 34.68 12.44 2.94
C ASN A 102 34.73 12.70 1.43
N PRO A 103 35.73 12.17 0.68
CA PRO A 103 35.80 12.34 -0.77
C PRO A 103 34.54 11.86 -1.51
N ALA A 104 33.85 10.83 -0.99
CA ALA A 104 32.58 10.35 -1.54
C ALA A 104 31.44 11.39 -1.43
N ALA A 105 31.54 12.32 -0.50
CA ALA A 105 30.60 13.44 -0.34
C ALA A 105 31.09 14.72 -1.03
N GLU A 106 32.40 14.92 -1.16
CA GLU A 106 33.02 16.10 -1.77
C GLU A 106 32.87 16.19 -3.29
N ILE A 107 32.67 15.06 -3.97
CA ILE A 107 32.36 15.06 -5.42
C ILE A 107 31.06 15.81 -5.75
N PHE A 108 30.15 15.95 -4.78
CA PHE A 108 28.91 16.70 -4.95
C PHE A 108 29.15 18.15 -4.53
N TRP A 109 28.92 19.13 -5.40
CA TRP A 109 29.16 20.56 -5.10
C TRP A 109 30.62 20.86 -4.73
N TYR A 110 31.56 20.33 -5.51
CA TYR A 110 32.99 20.61 -5.34
C TYR A 110 33.29 22.14 -5.38
N PRO A 111 34.17 22.67 -4.51
CA PRO A 111 34.98 21.97 -3.51
C PRO A 111 34.31 21.79 -2.13
N TRP A 112 33.08 22.27 -1.92
CA TRP A 112 32.45 22.29 -0.59
C TRP A 112 31.90 20.94 -0.15
N GLY A 113 31.44 20.12 -1.09
CA GLY A 113 30.81 18.83 -0.79
C GLY A 113 29.34 18.92 -0.38
N ARG A 114 28.67 17.76 -0.30
CA ARG A 114 27.29 17.62 0.19
C ARG A 114 27.23 16.84 1.50
N ASP A 115 26.60 17.40 2.52
CA ASP A 115 26.26 16.64 3.74
C ASP A 115 24.93 15.87 3.53
N PHE A 116 25.02 14.59 3.17
CA PHE A 116 23.83 13.74 2.98
C PHE A 116 23.08 13.48 4.30
N THR A 117 23.79 13.52 5.44
CA THR A 117 23.20 13.26 6.77
C THR A 117 22.22 14.34 7.20
N LYS A 118 22.32 15.54 6.63
CA LYS A 118 21.44 16.68 6.90
C LYS A 118 20.52 17.04 5.73
N SER A 119 20.94 16.76 4.50
CA SER A 119 20.20 17.17 3.30
C SER A 119 19.21 16.11 2.80
N ASP A 120 19.18 14.92 3.40
CA ASP A 120 18.33 13.83 2.93
C ASP A 120 17.70 12.99 4.04
N VAL A 121 16.69 12.20 3.66
CA VAL A 121 15.99 11.28 4.56
C VAL A 121 16.53 9.85 4.38
N PRO A 122 17.19 9.26 5.39
CA PRO A 122 17.91 8.00 5.20
C PRO A 122 17.03 6.76 5.03
N GLY A 123 15.74 6.84 5.37
CA GLY A 123 14.85 5.68 5.36
C GLY A 123 14.72 4.99 4.00
N ILE A 124 14.76 5.75 2.89
CA ILE A 124 14.75 5.15 1.55
C ILE A 124 16.02 4.32 1.29
N TYR A 125 17.20 4.82 1.66
CA TYR A 125 18.46 4.13 1.43
C TYR A 125 18.52 2.82 2.18
N TYR A 126 18.13 2.84 3.46
CA TYR A 126 18.05 1.63 4.27
C TYR A 126 17.00 0.65 3.76
N THR A 127 15.86 1.15 3.29
CA THR A 127 14.83 0.30 2.70
C THR A 127 15.35 -0.42 1.45
N ILE A 128 16.01 0.31 0.52
CA ILE A 128 16.60 -0.31 -0.67
C ILE A 128 17.68 -1.32 -0.25
N TYR A 129 18.58 -0.94 0.66
CA TYR A 129 19.66 -1.79 1.13
C TYR A 129 19.14 -3.13 1.68
N PHE A 130 18.21 -3.09 2.64
CA PHE A 130 17.70 -4.31 3.27
C PHE A 130 16.88 -5.18 2.31
N LEU A 131 16.09 -4.57 1.43
CA LEU A 131 15.33 -5.31 0.42
C LEU A 131 16.23 -5.90 -0.66
N TYR A 132 17.36 -5.27 -0.97
CA TYR A 132 18.31 -5.74 -1.99
C TYR A 132 19.22 -6.87 -1.49
N LEU A 133 19.60 -6.89 -0.21
CA LEU A 133 20.55 -7.86 0.34
C LEU A 133 20.28 -9.33 -0.07
N PRO A 134 19.05 -9.86 0.02
CA PRO A 134 18.75 -11.24 -0.39
C PRO A 134 18.98 -11.51 -1.88
N PHE A 135 18.92 -10.46 -2.72
CA PHE A 135 19.02 -10.53 -4.17
C PHE A 135 20.41 -10.16 -4.71
N SER A 136 21.29 -9.64 -3.85
CA SER A 136 22.60 -9.08 -4.22
C SER A 136 23.53 -10.02 -5.00
N ARG A 137 23.33 -11.34 -4.89
CA ARG A 137 24.10 -12.36 -5.64
C ARG A 137 23.49 -12.75 -6.98
N TYR A 138 22.25 -12.34 -7.25
CA TYR A 138 21.47 -12.78 -8.40
C TYR A 138 21.21 -11.66 -9.41
N ILE A 139 21.04 -10.43 -8.92
CA ILE A 139 20.79 -9.24 -9.73
C ILE A 139 21.63 -8.08 -9.19
N ASP A 140 22.07 -7.21 -10.08
CA ASP A 140 22.78 -5.99 -9.71
C ASP A 140 21.81 -4.94 -9.13
N LEU A 141 22.37 -3.97 -8.40
CA LEU A 141 21.61 -2.95 -7.72
C LEU A 141 20.80 -2.07 -8.69
N MET A 142 21.33 -1.80 -9.90
CA MET A 142 20.66 -0.95 -10.90
C MET A 142 19.38 -1.62 -11.35
N THR A 143 19.47 -2.90 -11.73
CA THR A 143 18.32 -3.72 -12.12
C THR A 143 17.31 -3.84 -11.00
N PHE A 144 17.75 -4.11 -9.77
CA PHE A 144 16.85 -4.19 -8.62
C PHE A 144 16.08 -2.88 -8.41
N MET A 145 16.78 -1.75 -8.37
CA MET A 145 16.17 -0.44 -8.20
C MET A 145 15.22 -0.07 -9.35
N ALA A 146 15.49 -0.53 -10.59
CA ALA A 146 14.61 -0.28 -11.72
C ALA A 146 13.24 -0.95 -11.58
N TYR A 147 13.16 -2.15 -10.98
CA TYR A 147 11.90 -2.85 -10.77
C TYR A 147 11.13 -2.40 -9.52
N MET A 148 11.83 -1.86 -8.51
CA MET A 148 11.23 -1.48 -7.22
C MET A 148 10.01 -0.55 -7.34
N PRO A 149 9.99 0.51 -8.18
CA PRO A 149 8.81 1.34 -8.38
C PRO A 149 7.56 0.59 -8.85
N VAL A 150 7.75 -0.41 -9.72
CA VAL A 150 6.64 -1.24 -10.23
C VAL A 150 6.05 -2.10 -9.11
N ILE A 151 6.90 -2.69 -8.27
CA ILE A 151 6.49 -3.48 -7.10
C ILE A 151 5.78 -2.60 -6.08
N ALA A 152 6.34 -1.44 -5.78
CA ALA A 152 5.77 -0.44 -4.88
C ALA A 152 4.37 0.01 -5.34
N ALA A 153 4.19 0.24 -6.64
CA ALA A 153 2.89 0.57 -7.21
C ALA A 153 1.88 -0.57 -7.09
N ALA A 154 2.28 -1.82 -7.33
CA ALA A 154 1.40 -2.98 -7.15
C ALA A 154 0.90 -3.09 -5.69
N ILE A 155 1.81 -2.93 -4.72
CA ILE A 155 1.49 -2.92 -3.29
C ILE A 155 0.56 -1.74 -2.96
N SER A 156 0.81 -0.57 -3.54
CA SER A 156 -0.04 0.62 -3.38
C SER A 156 -1.48 0.35 -3.85
N LEU A 157 -1.66 -0.24 -5.04
CA LEU A 157 -2.98 -0.53 -5.61
C LEU A 157 -3.81 -1.48 -4.75
N ILE A 158 -3.17 -2.48 -4.15
CA ILE A 158 -3.82 -3.36 -3.16
C ILE A 158 -4.30 -2.55 -1.96
N GLY A 159 -3.45 -1.65 -1.44
CA GLY A 159 -3.83 -0.76 -0.34
C GLY A 159 -4.99 0.17 -0.69
N VAL A 160 -5.01 0.74 -1.91
CA VAL A 160 -6.10 1.58 -2.42
C VAL A 160 -7.41 0.81 -2.45
N TYR A 161 -7.40 -0.43 -2.94
CA TYR A 161 -8.57 -1.30 -2.93
C TYR A 161 -9.08 -1.53 -1.50
N LEU A 162 -8.18 -1.82 -0.55
CA LEU A 162 -8.56 -2.05 0.85
C LEU A 162 -9.17 -0.80 1.52
N VAL A 163 -8.58 0.38 1.31
CA VAL A 163 -9.14 1.66 1.79
C VAL A 163 -10.52 1.89 1.19
N SER A 164 -10.65 1.75 -0.12
CA SER A 164 -11.90 1.99 -0.85
C SER A 164 -12.99 1.04 -0.38
N ARG A 165 -12.65 -0.22 -0.09
CA ARG A 165 -13.59 -1.22 0.41
C ARG A 165 -14.05 -0.90 1.82
N GLU A 166 -13.15 -0.46 2.68
CA GLU A 166 -13.50 -0.04 4.03
C GLU A 166 -14.41 1.20 4.02
N ILE A 167 -14.21 2.15 3.12
CA ILE A 167 -15.05 3.36 3.08
C ILE A 167 -16.40 3.09 2.41
N SER A 168 -16.41 2.46 1.24
CA SER A 168 -17.62 2.30 0.42
C SER A 168 -18.50 1.11 0.85
N GLY A 169 -17.92 0.09 1.49
CA GLY A 169 -18.60 -1.18 1.75
C GLY A 169 -18.91 -2.00 0.49
N SER A 170 -18.42 -1.59 -0.69
CA SER A 170 -18.71 -2.21 -1.99
C SER A 170 -17.44 -2.69 -2.67
N GLU A 171 -17.40 -3.98 -2.99
CA GLU A 171 -16.27 -4.61 -3.67
C GLU A 171 -16.06 -4.03 -5.07
N ILE A 172 -17.15 -3.84 -5.83
CA ILE A 172 -17.11 -3.33 -7.21
C ILE A 172 -16.65 -1.87 -7.23
N ALA A 173 -17.18 -1.03 -6.34
CA ALA A 173 -16.77 0.38 -6.26
C ALA A 173 -15.27 0.50 -5.95
N SER A 174 -14.76 -0.38 -5.11
CA SER A 174 -13.35 -0.40 -4.71
C SER A 174 -12.43 -0.78 -5.86
N VAL A 175 -12.83 -1.74 -6.69
CA VAL A 175 -12.12 -2.10 -7.91
C VAL A 175 -12.10 -0.95 -8.91
N ILE A 176 -13.23 -0.25 -9.10
CA ILE A 176 -13.31 0.90 -10.01
C ILE A 176 -12.36 2.01 -9.56
N ILE A 177 -12.38 2.38 -8.27
CA ILE A 177 -11.48 3.38 -7.71
C ILE A 177 -10.01 2.96 -7.90
N THR A 178 -9.70 1.68 -7.65
CA THR A 178 -8.35 1.14 -7.84
C THR A 178 -7.93 1.21 -9.31
N GLY A 179 -8.84 0.93 -10.25
CA GLY A 179 -8.61 1.06 -11.68
C GLY A 179 -8.28 2.48 -12.11
N LEU A 180 -8.99 3.47 -11.58
CA LEU A 180 -8.68 4.88 -11.80
C LEU A 180 -7.28 5.21 -11.29
N VAL A 181 -6.95 4.83 -10.05
CA VAL A 181 -5.63 5.07 -9.46
C VAL A 181 -4.50 4.34 -10.21
N ALA A 182 -4.76 3.16 -10.78
CA ALA A 182 -3.79 2.44 -11.60
C ALA A 182 -3.32 3.25 -12.82
N THR A 183 -4.14 4.17 -13.32
CA THR A 183 -3.84 5.07 -14.44
C THR A 183 -3.27 6.43 -14.02
N PHE A 184 -3.24 6.77 -12.73
CA PHE A 184 -2.70 8.04 -12.23
C PHE A 184 -1.22 7.91 -11.81
N PHE A 185 -0.54 9.07 -11.74
CA PHE A 185 0.84 9.22 -11.26
C PHE A 185 1.85 8.27 -11.92
N MET A 186 1.65 7.98 -13.21
CA MET A 186 2.48 7.02 -13.93
C MET A 186 3.92 7.53 -14.09
N ASP A 187 4.08 8.81 -14.38
CA ASP A 187 5.37 9.52 -14.48
C ASP A 187 6.27 9.34 -13.25
N ARG A 188 5.68 9.17 -12.05
CA ARG A 188 6.42 9.01 -10.79
C ARG A 188 6.39 7.58 -10.21
N THR A 189 5.91 6.61 -10.98
CA THR A 189 5.81 5.21 -10.55
C THR A 189 6.24 4.19 -11.61
N VAL A 190 6.74 4.65 -12.75
CA VAL A 190 7.33 3.81 -13.81
C VAL A 190 8.64 3.16 -13.37
N ALA A 191 8.98 2.07 -14.04
CA ALA A 191 10.25 1.37 -13.86
C ALA A 191 11.42 2.35 -14.03
N GLY A 192 12.42 2.23 -13.15
CA GLY A 192 13.57 3.12 -13.12
C GLY A 192 13.42 4.32 -12.17
N PHE A 193 12.20 4.77 -11.87
CA PHE A 193 11.96 5.98 -11.08
C PHE A 193 11.98 5.72 -9.55
N MET A 194 13.12 5.23 -9.04
CA MET A 194 13.28 4.88 -7.62
C MET A 194 13.71 6.08 -6.77
N VAL A 195 12.74 6.78 -6.17
CA VAL A 195 12.94 7.97 -5.33
C VAL A 195 12.10 7.94 -4.05
N LYS A 196 12.25 8.94 -3.19
CA LYS A 196 11.48 9.09 -1.92
C LYS A 196 9.96 9.03 -2.11
N TYR A 197 9.44 9.35 -3.29
CA TYR A 197 8.02 9.21 -3.63
C TYR A 197 7.59 7.74 -3.74
N THR A 198 8.48 6.85 -4.19
CA THR A 198 8.19 5.43 -4.36
C THR A 198 7.75 4.79 -3.04
N ILE A 199 8.47 5.09 -1.96
CA ILE A 199 8.11 4.62 -0.61
C ILE A 199 6.79 5.25 -0.16
N ALA A 200 6.62 6.56 -0.37
CA ALA A 200 5.39 7.26 0.00
C ALA A 200 4.14 6.64 -0.64
N ILE A 201 4.20 6.42 -1.95
CA ILE A 201 3.10 5.87 -2.75
C ILE A 201 2.79 4.43 -2.32
N MET A 202 3.82 3.64 -2.01
CA MET A 202 3.66 2.27 -1.53
C MET A 202 2.90 2.21 -0.22
N ILE A 203 3.29 3.00 0.78
CA ILE A 203 2.81 2.83 2.17
C ILE A 203 1.59 3.68 2.52
N THR A 204 1.36 4.82 1.85
CA THR A 204 0.30 5.77 2.21
C THR A 204 -1.10 5.13 2.23
N PRO A 205 -1.52 4.34 1.23
CA PRO A 205 -2.83 3.68 1.29
C PRO A 205 -2.94 2.69 2.45
N TRP A 206 -1.85 2.02 2.83
CA TRP A 206 -1.83 1.08 3.95
C TRP A 206 -1.95 1.79 5.30
N ILE A 207 -1.31 2.96 5.44
CA ILE A 207 -1.46 3.84 6.61
C ILE A 207 -2.95 4.19 6.80
N PHE A 208 -3.62 4.64 5.74
CA PHE A 208 -5.04 4.97 5.78
C PHE A 208 -5.91 3.75 6.08
N TYR A 209 -5.63 2.60 5.46
CA TYR A 209 -6.39 1.38 5.71
C TYR A 209 -6.33 0.98 7.18
N ILE A 210 -5.13 0.91 7.77
CA ILE A 210 -4.95 0.51 9.17
C ILE A 210 -5.56 1.55 10.11
N PHE A 211 -5.44 2.84 9.79
CA PHE A 211 -6.06 3.93 10.55
C PHE A 211 -7.59 3.82 10.56
N ILE A 212 -8.22 3.58 9.40
CA ILE A 212 -9.68 3.38 9.30
C ILE A 212 -10.10 2.14 10.10
N LYS A 213 -9.31 1.06 10.06
CA LYS A 213 -9.53 -0.13 10.91
C LYS A 213 -9.42 0.20 12.39
N ALA A 214 -8.46 1.03 12.79
CA ALA A 214 -8.30 1.50 14.17
C ALA A 214 -9.56 2.24 14.64
N PHE A 215 -10.05 3.18 13.84
CA PHE A 215 -11.27 3.94 14.13
C PHE A 215 -12.51 3.06 14.27
N LYS A 216 -12.70 2.10 13.35
CA LYS A 216 -13.89 1.23 13.38
C LYS A 216 -13.88 0.20 14.50
N THR A 217 -12.71 -0.36 14.80
CA THR A 217 -12.59 -1.46 15.78
C THR A 217 -12.20 -0.98 17.17
N ASN A 218 -11.72 0.26 17.28
CA ASN A 218 -11.23 0.87 18.49
C ASN A 218 -10.17 0.04 19.23
N LYS A 219 -9.31 -0.66 18.48
CA LYS A 219 -8.20 -1.45 19.03
C LYS A 219 -6.91 -0.63 19.05
N THR A 220 -6.32 -0.47 20.22
CA THR A 220 -5.06 0.27 20.45
C THR A 220 -3.92 -0.21 19.56
N LEU A 221 -3.83 -1.52 19.30
CA LEU A 221 -2.82 -2.10 18.42
C LEU A 221 -2.81 -1.46 17.01
N TYR A 222 -3.98 -1.18 16.42
CA TYR A 222 -4.01 -0.58 15.09
C TYR A 222 -3.55 0.89 15.12
N TYR A 223 -3.84 1.64 16.17
CA TYR A 223 -3.30 2.99 16.35
C TYR A 223 -1.77 2.99 16.49
N VAL A 224 -1.21 2.03 17.24
CA VAL A 224 0.24 1.87 17.37
C VAL A 224 0.87 1.54 16.01
N ILE A 225 0.29 0.60 15.25
CA ILE A 225 0.78 0.25 13.92
C ILE A 225 0.70 1.46 12.97
N THR A 226 -0.40 2.24 12.99
CA THR A 226 -0.50 3.48 12.22
C THR A 226 0.61 4.46 12.60
N GLY A 227 0.87 4.66 13.89
CA GLY A 227 1.94 5.54 14.37
C GLY A 227 3.33 5.08 13.89
N LEU A 228 3.62 3.79 13.96
CA LEU A 228 4.88 3.22 13.46
C LEU A 228 5.04 3.41 11.95
N LEU A 229 3.98 3.18 11.17
CA LEU A 229 4.02 3.40 9.72
C LEU A 229 4.16 4.88 9.36
N LEU A 230 3.54 5.79 10.11
CA LEU A 230 3.73 7.23 9.96
C LEU A 230 5.17 7.65 10.28
N ALA A 231 5.76 7.11 11.34
CA ALA A 231 7.15 7.36 11.69
C ALA A 231 8.11 6.85 10.60
N TYR A 232 7.87 5.63 10.08
CA TYR A 232 8.63 5.08 8.97
C TYR A 232 8.48 5.92 7.68
N SER A 233 7.26 6.40 7.40
CA SER A 233 7.00 7.32 6.29
C SER A 233 7.81 8.61 6.43
N ALA A 234 7.75 9.26 7.59
CA ALA A 234 8.53 10.47 7.88
C ALA A 234 10.05 10.24 7.76
N TYR A 235 10.53 9.06 8.18
CA TYR A 235 11.93 8.68 8.06
C TYR A 235 12.38 8.42 6.62
N SER A 236 11.45 8.07 5.72
CA SER A 236 11.76 7.65 4.35
C SER A 236 11.42 8.69 3.29
N THR A 237 10.53 9.64 3.59
CA THR A 237 10.01 10.58 2.60
C THR A 237 9.43 11.83 3.23
N GLY A 238 9.69 12.99 2.62
CA GLY A 238 9.01 14.26 2.96
C GLY A 238 7.52 14.26 2.61
N LEU A 239 7.06 13.31 1.79
CA LEU A 239 5.65 13.20 1.40
C LEU A 239 4.76 12.58 2.49
N PHE A 240 5.31 12.26 3.66
CA PHE A 240 4.55 11.78 4.82
C PHE A 240 3.39 12.74 5.20
N ALA A 241 3.51 14.03 4.85
CA ALA A 241 2.45 15.04 4.94
C ALA A 241 1.12 14.65 4.31
N ALA A 242 1.15 13.91 3.19
CA ALA A 242 -0.07 13.44 2.54
C ALA A 242 -0.88 12.47 3.41
N SER A 243 -0.24 11.82 4.38
CA SER A 243 -0.88 10.86 5.28
C SER A 243 -1.13 11.41 6.68
N TYR A 244 -0.18 12.14 7.26
CA TYR A 244 -0.36 12.66 8.62
C TYR A 244 -1.41 13.77 8.66
N VAL A 245 -1.40 14.72 7.72
CA VAL A 245 -2.33 15.88 7.78
C VAL A 245 -3.79 15.43 7.82
N PRO A 246 -4.27 14.55 6.91
CA PRO A 246 -5.66 14.09 6.98
C PRO A 246 -5.98 13.28 8.23
N ILE A 247 -5.02 12.49 8.74
CA ILE A 247 -5.19 11.70 9.97
C ILE A 247 -5.37 12.59 11.18
N TYR A 248 -4.47 13.57 11.38
CA TYR A 248 -4.56 14.50 12.50
C TYR A 248 -5.78 15.41 12.36
N ALA A 249 -6.10 15.87 11.16
CA ALA A 249 -7.34 16.62 10.92
C ALA A 249 -8.58 15.79 11.30
N THR A 250 -8.62 14.50 10.96
CA THR A 250 -9.71 13.60 11.34
C THR A 250 -9.82 13.47 12.86
N LEU A 251 -8.69 13.29 13.56
CA LEU A 251 -8.66 13.20 15.02
C LEU A 251 -9.10 14.50 15.71
N LEU A 252 -8.67 15.66 15.19
CA LEU A 252 -9.04 16.97 15.71
C LEU A 252 -10.52 17.30 15.48
N LEU A 253 -11.07 16.87 14.33
CA LEU A 253 -12.47 17.11 13.98
C LEU A 253 -13.44 16.09 14.58
N ALA A 254 -12.94 14.91 15.00
CA ALA A 254 -13.77 13.84 15.56
C ALA A 254 -14.70 14.28 16.71
N PRO A 255 -14.27 15.11 17.70
CA PRO A 255 -15.15 15.62 18.76
C PRO A 255 -16.35 16.43 18.28
N PHE A 256 -16.24 17.07 17.11
CA PHE A 256 -17.29 17.93 16.57
C PHE A 256 -18.28 17.17 15.67
N VAL A 257 -17.85 16.06 15.07
CA VAL A 257 -18.64 15.29 14.10
C VAL A 257 -19.25 14.03 14.73
N MET A 258 -18.55 13.38 15.67
CA MET A 258 -18.98 12.10 16.23
C MET A 258 -19.93 12.28 17.40
N LYS A 259 -20.84 11.32 17.58
CA LYS A 259 -21.68 11.27 18.78
C LYS A 259 -20.81 11.07 20.02
N ARG A 260 -21.19 11.68 21.14
CA ARG A 260 -20.45 11.60 22.42
C ARG A 260 -20.15 10.17 22.86
N GLU A 261 -21.04 9.21 22.59
CA GLU A 261 -20.85 7.80 22.94
C GLU A 261 -19.72 7.13 22.15
N ASP A 262 -19.60 7.44 20.86
CA ASP A 262 -18.52 6.93 20.01
C ASP A 262 -17.19 7.61 20.34
N LEU A 263 -17.24 8.90 20.69
CA LEU A 263 -16.07 9.64 21.16
C LEU A 263 -15.53 9.08 22.50
N ARG A 264 -16.41 8.73 23.44
CA ARG A 264 -16.03 8.13 24.72
C ARG A 264 -15.33 6.79 24.54
N LYS A 265 -15.78 5.95 23.60
CA LYS A 265 -15.08 4.70 23.28
C LYS A 265 -13.66 5.00 22.79
N LEU A 266 -13.50 6.02 21.96
CA LEU A 266 -12.21 6.40 21.38
C LEU A 266 -11.21 6.98 22.40
N LEU A 267 -11.70 7.70 23.42
CA LEU A 267 -10.87 8.40 24.42
C LEU A 267 -10.65 7.64 25.74
N ILE A 268 -11.48 6.65 26.07
CA ILE A 268 -11.46 5.97 27.40
C ILE A 268 -10.79 4.58 27.34
N ASN A 269 -10.50 4.07 26.14
CA ASN A 269 -9.79 2.79 25.94
C ASN A 269 -8.25 2.94 25.77
N THR A 270 -7.71 4.13 25.99
CA THR A 270 -6.28 4.35 26.26
C THR A 270 -6.03 4.25 27.75
#